data_AF-A0A5C7QF98-F1
#
_entry.id   AF-A0A5C7QF98-F1
#
_cell.length_a   1.000
_cell.length_b   1.000
_cell.length_c   1.000
_cell.angle_alpha   90.00
_cell.angle_beta   90.00
_cell.angle_gamma   90.00
#
_symmetry.space_group_name_H-M   'P 1'
#
loop_
_entity.id
_entity.type
_entity.pdbx_description
1 polymer ?
#
loop_
_entity_poly.entity_id
_entity_poly.type
_entity_poly.pdbx_seq_one_letter_code
_entity_poly.pdbx_strand_id
1 'polypeptide(L)'
;MYLNPTHFNRFLNKMGQDVLWRQAVACPCRNQHSGAASLNCPVCRGKGFSWQDPVPALVALTGQKVNQEWAKFGMWENGDVVITIPSDSPCYRLADFDRVVFTDSTEPFSFTRVRGREPALMLDIASLDGVYLIQDGDLVLTDTPTLVDGVPTWPDGEGPTTGQQYTIMGRKHPEYYVFQDFPQDRAHHHGRDLPRRVVLRKIDLLGREAA
;
A
#
# COMPACT_ATOMS: atom_id res chain seq x y z
N MET A 1 8.42 -17.26 33.93
CA MET A 1 9.25 -16.56 32.93
C MET A 1 8.47 -15.32 32.48
N TYR A 2 8.96 -14.12 32.79
CA TYR A 2 8.32 -12.88 32.33
C TYR A 2 8.89 -12.52 30.95
N LEU A 3 8.03 -12.35 29.95
CA LEU A 3 8.45 -11.78 28.67
C LEU A 3 8.76 -10.29 28.89
N ASN A 4 9.99 -9.88 28.57
CA ASN A 4 10.43 -8.48 28.70
C ASN A 4 10.24 -7.77 27.35
N PRO A 5 9.33 -6.76 27.26
CA PRO A 5 9.08 -6.03 26.02
C PRO A 5 10.36 -5.46 25.39
N THR A 6 11.28 -4.93 26.20
CA THR A 6 12.54 -4.36 25.72
C THR A 6 13.43 -5.37 25.01
N HIS A 7 13.47 -6.62 25.51
CA HIS A 7 14.25 -7.66 24.85
C HIS A 7 13.60 -8.11 23.54
N PHE A 8 12.27 -8.16 23.50
CA PHE A 8 11.53 -8.53 22.30
C PHE A 8 11.66 -7.45 21.22
N ASN A 9 11.47 -6.18 21.59
CA ASN A 9 11.63 -5.05 20.69
C ASN A 9 13.07 -4.98 20.14
N ARG A 10 14.09 -5.19 20.97
CA ARG A 10 15.49 -5.26 20.50
C ARG A 10 15.70 -6.33 19.44
N PHE A 11 15.05 -7.49 19.58
CA PHE A 11 15.13 -8.56 18.60
C PHE A 11 14.40 -8.20 17.31
N LEU A 12 13.16 -7.70 17.42
CA LEU A 12 12.37 -7.29 16.26
C LEU A 12 13.02 -6.12 15.51
N ASN A 13 13.53 -5.11 16.20
CA ASN A 13 14.17 -3.94 15.61
C ASN A 13 15.46 -4.28 14.84
N LYS A 14 16.02 -5.48 15.00
CA LYS A 14 17.18 -5.96 14.22
C LYS A 14 16.80 -6.74 12.97
N MET A 15 15.61 -7.33 12.94
CA MET A 15 15.14 -8.18 11.83
C MET A 15 13.95 -7.58 11.10
N GLY A 16 13.42 -6.48 11.61
CA GLY A 16 12.31 -5.77 11.03
C GLY A 16 12.70 -5.07 9.74
N GLN A 17 11.68 -4.70 9.01
CA GLN A 17 11.75 -3.96 7.76
C GLN A 17 11.21 -2.56 8.01
N ASP A 18 11.80 -1.58 7.34
CA ASP A 18 11.30 -0.21 7.35
C ASP A 18 10.01 -0.11 6.52
N VAL A 19 9.05 0.64 7.06
CA VAL A 19 7.76 0.89 6.43
C VAL A 19 7.34 2.34 6.60
N LEU A 20 6.48 2.81 5.70
CA LEU A 20 5.71 4.03 5.90
C LEU A 20 4.30 3.67 6.31
N TRP A 21 3.91 4.08 7.52
CA TRP A 21 2.54 3.97 8.01
C TRP A 21 1.77 5.23 7.69
N ARG A 22 0.56 5.09 7.16
CA ARG A 22 -0.37 6.19 6.98
C ARG A 22 -1.69 5.86 7.67
N GLN A 23 -2.09 6.71 8.61
CA GLN A 23 -3.37 6.56 9.30
C GLN A 23 -4.52 6.78 8.33
N ALA A 24 -5.51 5.88 8.33
CA ALA A 24 -6.73 6.02 7.58
C ALA A 24 -7.73 6.93 8.28
N VAL A 25 -8.44 7.70 7.47
CA VAL A 25 -9.57 8.53 7.86
C VAL A 25 -10.74 8.14 6.99
N ALA A 26 -11.85 7.76 7.61
CA ALA A 26 -13.08 7.50 6.89
C ALA A 26 -13.52 8.77 6.15
N CYS A 27 -13.73 8.65 4.85
CA CYS A 27 -14.08 9.79 4.02
C CYS A 27 -15.51 10.27 4.34
N PRO A 28 -15.73 11.58 4.53
CA PRO A 28 -17.07 12.13 4.78
C PRO A 28 -18.09 11.88 3.67
N CYS A 29 -17.67 11.49 2.45
CA CYS A 29 -18.58 11.17 1.36
C CYS A 29 -19.31 9.83 1.53
N ARG A 30 -18.97 9.05 2.56
CA ARG A 30 -19.60 7.76 2.83
C ARG A 30 -21.07 7.96 3.22
N ASN A 31 -21.93 7.19 2.60
CA ASN A 31 -23.33 7.12 2.99
C ASN A 31 -23.43 6.54 4.41
N GLN A 32 -24.12 7.24 5.31
CA GLN A 32 -24.23 6.84 6.72
C GLN A 32 -24.98 5.50 6.92
N HIS A 33 -25.86 5.13 5.99
CA HIS A 33 -26.66 3.91 6.07
C HIS A 33 -25.97 2.71 5.44
N SER A 34 -25.39 2.86 4.24
CA SER A 34 -24.76 1.74 3.52
C SER A 34 -23.25 1.65 3.74
N GLY A 35 -22.61 2.67 4.29
CA GLY A 35 -21.16 2.78 4.39
C GLY A 35 -20.44 3.01 3.05
N ALA A 36 -21.18 3.03 1.93
CA ALA A 36 -20.63 3.14 0.58
C ALA A 36 -20.12 4.55 0.29
N ALA A 37 -18.96 4.64 -0.36
CA ALA A 37 -18.38 5.90 -0.78
C ALA A 37 -18.97 6.38 -2.12
N SER A 38 -18.96 7.69 -2.33
CA SER A 38 -19.27 8.27 -3.63
C SER A 38 -18.15 7.93 -4.62
N LEU A 39 -18.50 7.33 -5.77
CA LEU A 39 -17.54 6.86 -6.78
C LEU A 39 -16.62 7.98 -7.27
N ASN A 40 -17.17 9.18 -7.50
CA ASN A 40 -16.45 10.34 -8.02
C ASN A 40 -15.98 11.31 -6.93
N CYS A 41 -15.82 10.85 -5.68
CA CYS A 41 -15.34 11.72 -4.62
C CYS A 41 -13.90 12.21 -4.94
N PRO A 42 -13.62 13.53 -4.95
CA PRO A 42 -12.29 14.04 -5.26
C PRO A 42 -11.24 13.67 -4.19
N VAL A 43 -11.69 13.34 -2.98
CA VAL A 43 -10.82 13.02 -1.83
C VAL A 43 -10.45 11.53 -1.82
N CYS A 44 -11.43 10.63 -1.71
CA CYS A 44 -11.17 9.19 -1.59
C CYS A 44 -11.27 8.42 -2.92
N ARG A 45 -11.77 9.05 -3.99
CA ARG A 45 -11.92 8.45 -5.33
C ARG A 45 -12.66 7.10 -5.31
N GLY A 46 -13.74 7.04 -4.54
CA GLY A 46 -14.55 5.82 -4.40
C GLY A 46 -14.03 4.79 -3.39
N LYS A 47 -12.82 4.95 -2.83
CA LYS A 47 -12.25 4.00 -1.83
C LYS A 47 -12.91 4.09 -0.45
N GLY A 48 -13.52 5.23 -0.14
CA GLY A 48 -14.15 5.48 1.16
C GLY A 48 -13.21 5.83 2.30
N PHE A 49 -11.90 5.74 2.10
CA PHE A 49 -10.87 6.18 3.05
C PHE A 49 -9.88 7.11 2.36
N SER A 50 -9.33 8.03 3.14
CA SER A 50 -8.16 8.84 2.79
C SER A 50 -7.07 8.58 3.82
N TRP A 51 -5.81 8.76 3.44
CA TRP A 51 -4.67 8.47 4.30
C TRP A 51 -3.92 9.75 4.63
N GLN A 52 -3.53 9.88 5.89
CA GLN A 52 -2.70 10.98 6.38
C GLN A 52 -1.25 10.87 5.86
N ASP A 53 -0.45 11.88 6.20
CA ASP A 53 0.97 11.91 5.89
C ASP A 53 1.71 10.67 6.44
N PRO A 54 2.72 10.17 5.72
CA PRO A 54 3.46 8.99 6.11
C PRO A 54 4.31 9.22 7.37
N VAL A 55 4.22 8.27 8.29
CA VAL A 55 5.05 8.15 9.49
C VAL A 55 5.99 6.97 9.30
N PRO A 56 7.32 7.19 9.28
CA PRO A 56 8.31 6.11 9.26
C PRO A 56 8.13 5.20 10.48
N ALA A 57 8.14 3.90 10.26
CA ALA A 57 7.97 2.91 11.31
C ALA A 57 8.70 1.60 10.95
N LEU A 58 8.74 0.68 11.91
CA LEU A 58 9.38 -0.63 11.74
C LEU A 58 8.40 -1.75 12.09
N VAL A 59 8.37 -2.79 11.26
CA VAL A 59 7.57 -4.00 11.48
C VAL A 59 8.39 -5.24 11.15
N ALA A 60 8.10 -6.36 11.79
CA ALA A 60 8.70 -7.65 11.44
C ALA A 60 7.71 -8.48 10.62
N LEU A 61 8.14 -8.93 9.43
CA LEU A 61 7.36 -9.87 8.62
C LEU A 61 7.35 -11.26 9.27
N THR A 62 6.16 -11.81 9.49
CA THR A 62 5.99 -13.18 9.98
C THR A 62 5.50 -14.09 8.85
N GLY A 63 6.30 -15.11 8.51
CA GLY A 63 6.12 -15.93 7.30
C GLY A 63 5.02 -17.00 7.33
N GLN A 64 4.68 -17.46 6.11
CA GLN A 64 3.96 -18.63 5.58
C GLN A 64 3.03 -19.52 6.44
N LYS A 65 3.28 -19.76 7.73
CA LYS A 65 2.52 -20.78 8.49
C LYS A 65 1.10 -20.33 8.83
N VAL A 66 0.91 -19.03 9.04
CA VAL A 66 -0.40 -18.38 9.24
C VAL A 66 -1.20 -18.41 7.94
N ASN A 67 -0.50 -18.21 6.81
CA ASN A 67 -1.05 -18.23 5.46
C ASN A 67 -1.69 -19.60 5.14
N GLN A 68 -1.14 -20.70 5.67
CA GLN A 68 -1.65 -22.06 5.47
C GLN A 68 -2.95 -22.35 6.23
N GLU A 69 -3.16 -21.78 7.42
CA GLU A 69 -4.40 -21.97 8.17
C GLU A 69 -5.54 -21.13 7.56
N TRP A 70 -5.23 -19.95 7.05
CA TRP A 70 -6.22 -19.02 6.50
C TRP A 70 -6.65 -19.40 5.08
N ALA A 71 -5.74 -20.01 4.31
CA ALA A 71 -6.07 -20.66 3.04
C ALA A 71 -7.12 -21.77 3.22
N LYS A 72 -7.12 -22.47 4.38
CA LYS A 72 -8.13 -23.52 4.67
C LYS A 72 -9.53 -22.96 4.97
N PHE A 73 -9.63 -21.69 5.37
CA PHE A 73 -10.91 -21.02 5.64
C PHE A 73 -11.43 -20.18 4.45
N GLY A 74 -10.75 -20.20 3.30
CA GLY A 74 -11.17 -19.46 2.10
C GLY A 74 -11.12 -17.93 2.23
N MET A 75 -10.54 -17.41 3.31
CA MET A 75 -10.42 -15.97 3.61
C MET A 75 -9.10 -15.36 3.11
N TRP A 76 -8.21 -16.21 2.61
CA TRP A 76 -6.89 -15.83 2.11
C TRP A 76 -6.95 -15.36 0.67
N GLU A 77 -6.50 -14.14 0.42
CA GLU A 77 -6.25 -13.65 -0.93
C GLU A 77 -4.75 -13.71 -1.26
N ASN A 78 -4.43 -13.95 -2.54
CA ASN A 78 -3.04 -13.98 -2.97
C ASN A 78 -2.41 -12.60 -2.74
N GLY A 79 -1.43 -12.53 -1.85
CA GLY A 79 -0.75 -11.31 -1.46
C GLY A 79 -1.08 -10.81 -0.06
N ASP A 80 -1.87 -11.50 0.76
CA ASP A 80 -1.97 -11.13 2.18
C ASP A 80 -0.63 -11.36 2.91
N VAL A 81 -0.32 -10.49 3.90
CA VAL A 81 0.88 -10.62 4.74
C VAL A 81 0.53 -10.43 6.21
N VAL A 82 1.26 -11.11 7.09
CA VAL A 82 1.11 -10.98 8.54
C VAL A 82 2.36 -10.33 9.10
N ILE A 83 2.18 -9.20 9.79
CA ILE A 83 3.25 -8.47 10.44
C ILE A 83 3.16 -8.61 11.95
N THR A 84 4.31 -8.49 12.60
CA THR A 84 4.44 -8.27 14.04
C THR A 84 4.98 -6.87 14.27
N ILE A 85 4.27 -6.07 15.05
CA ILE A 85 4.62 -4.69 15.33
C ILE A 85 5.26 -4.61 16.72
N PRO A 86 6.53 -4.19 16.84
CA PRO A 86 7.15 -3.88 18.12
C PRO A 86 6.35 -2.83 18.90
N SER A 87 6.31 -2.92 20.23
CA SER A 87 5.55 -1.95 21.03
C SER A 87 6.14 -0.54 21.06
N ASP A 88 7.41 -0.40 20.70
CA ASP A 88 8.10 0.88 20.52
C ASP A 88 8.03 1.41 19.09
N SER A 89 7.36 0.70 18.17
CA SER A 89 7.19 1.18 16.79
C SER A 89 6.12 2.28 16.73
N PRO A 90 6.33 3.38 15.99
CA PRO A 90 5.32 4.43 15.81
C PRO A 90 3.96 3.92 15.32
N CYS A 91 3.98 2.85 14.51
CA CYS A 91 2.80 2.20 13.96
C CYS A 91 2.15 1.15 14.89
N TYR A 92 2.53 1.09 16.18
CA TYR A 92 1.91 0.18 17.15
C TYR A 92 0.38 0.35 17.24
N ARG A 93 -0.12 1.55 16.92
CA ARG A 93 -1.55 1.89 16.89
C ARG A 93 -2.21 1.73 15.52
N LEU A 94 -1.62 0.95 14.61
CA LEU A 94 -2.25 0.60 13.33
C LEU A 94 -3.74 0.23 13.55
N ALA A 95 -4.64 0.75 12.75
CA ALA A 95 -6.06 0.44 12.83
C ALA A 95 -6.60 -0.05 11.49
N ASP A 96 -7.83 -0.55 11.47
CA ASP A 96 -8.49 -0.99 10.24
C ASP A 96 -8.37 0.08 9.13
N PHE A 97 -8.05 -0.37 7.93
CA PHE A 97 -7.83 0.43 6.72
C PHE A 97 -6.58 1.33 6.71
N ASP A 98 -5.80 1.42 7.79
CA ASP A 98 -4.50 2.10 7.74
C ASP A 98 -3.62 1.49 6.66
N ARG A 99 -2.84 2.32 5.97
CA ARG A 99 -1.97 1.90 4.86
C ARG A 99 -0.54 1.73 5.35
N VAL A 100 0.11 0.67 4.87
CA VAL A 100 1.49 0.33 5.15
C VAL A 100 2.21 0.14 3.82
N VAL A 101 3.27 0.91 3.60
CA VAL A 101 4.15 0.81 2.43
C VAL A 101 5.48 0.21 2.86
N PHE A 102 5.92 -0.86 2.20
CA PHE A 102 7.20 -1.51 2.51
C PHE A 102 8.32 -0.91 1.67
N THR A 103 9.20 -0.11 2.29
CA THR A 103 10.20 0.67 1.56
C THR A 103 11.41 -0.15 1.12
N ASP A 104 11.72 -1.25 1.82
CA ASP A 104 12.90 -2.07 1.50
C ASP A 104 12.61 -3.12 0.41
N SER A 105 11.42 -3.07 -0.21
CA SER A 105 11.00 -4.01 -1.23
C SER A 105 10.30 -3.28 -2.37
N THR A 106 10.37 -3.84 -3.56
CA THR A 106 9.72 -3.28 -4.74
C THR A 106 9.09 -4.39 -5.58
N GLU A 107 8.00 -4.08 -6.26
CA GLU A 107 7.32 -4.95 -7.21
C GLU A 107 7.13 -4.25 -8.57
N PRO A 108 7.17 -5.00 -9.69
CA PRO A 108 6.95 -4.41 -11.00
C PRO A 108 5.49 -3.97 -11.17
N PHE A 109 5.27 -2.90 -11.93
CA PHE A 109 3.95 -2.52 -12.41
C PHE A 109 3.98 -2.20 -13.90
N SER A 110 2.81 -2.31 -14.54
CA SER A 110 2.59 -1.92 -15.93
C SER A 110 1.15 -1.43 -16.07
N PHE A 111 0.98 -0.15 -16.43
CA PHE A 111 -0.33 0.45 -16.60
C PHE A 111 -0.47 1.10 -17.96
N THR A 112 -1.52 0.72 -18.67
CA THR A 112 -1.94 1.37 -19.90
C THR A 112 -2.80 2.58 -19.58
N ARG A 113 -2.50 3.73 -20.19
CA ARG A 113 -3.14 5.03 -19.97
C ARG A 113 -3.34 5.78 -21.27
N VAL A 114 -4.12 6.85 -21.22
CA VAL A 114 -4.35 7.75 -22.35
C VAL A 114 -3.91 9.16 -21.96
N ARG A 115 -3.00 9.75 -22.74
CA ARG A 115 -2.43 11.07 -22.48
C ARG A 115 -3.50 12.16 -22.47
N GLY A 116 -3.47 13.03 -21.46
CA GLY A 116 -4.46 14.08 -21.21
C GLY A 116 -5.74 13.59 -20.53
N ARG A 117 -5.83 12.32 -20.16
CA ARG A 117 -6.99 11.71 -19.48
C ARG A 117 -6.59 10.82 -18.31
N GLU A 118 -5.31 10.75 -17.99
CA GLU A 118 -4.76 9.91 -16.93
C GLU A 118 -5.13 10.44 -15.54
N PRO A 119 -5.66 9.60 -14.63
CA PRO A 119 -5.65 9.95 -13.22
C PRO A 119 -4.19 9.99 -12.72
N ALA A 120 -3.93 10.70 -11.63
CA ALA A 120 -2.62 10.64 -10.98
C ALA A 120 -2.31 9.19 -10.52
N LEU A 121 -1.08 8.73 -10.72
CA LEU A 121 -0.54 7.51 -10.12
C LEU A 121 -0.41 7.72 -8.61
N MET A 122 -1.32 7.13 -7.84
CA MET A 122 -1.34 7.25 -6.37
C MET A 122 -0.53 6.14 -5.70
N LEU A 123 0.61 5.81 -6.31
CA LEU A 123 1.50 4.73 -5.91
C LEU A 123 2.80 5.30 -5.38
N ASP A 124 3.42 4.57 -4.46
CA ASP A 124 4.78 4.88 -4.03
C ASP A 124 5.78 4.33 -5.05
N ILE A 125 6.10 5.13 -6.07
CA ILE A 125 6.96 4.74 -7.21
C ILE A 125 8.43 4.75 -6.77
N ALA A 126 9.10 3.61 -6.90
CA ALA A 126 10.53 3.46 -6.64
C ALA A 126 11.38 3.79 -7.87
N SER A 127 10.95 3.36 -9.05
CA SER A 127 11.60 3.68 -10.32
C SER A 127 10.61 3.61 -11.48
N LEU A 128 10.90 4.36 -12.54
CA LEU A 128 10.26 4.21 -13.84
C LEU A 128 11.26 3.56 -14.78
N ASP A 129 10.84 2.45 -15.39
CA ASP A 129 11.69 1.70 -16.34
C ASP A 129 11.54 2.27 -17.75
N GLY A 130 10.36 2.83 -18.08
CA GLY A 130 10.12 3.50 -19.35
C GLY A 130 8.64 3.62 -19.70
N VAL A 131 8.40 4.21 -20.87
CA VAL A 131 7.07 4.32 -21.48
C VAL A 131 7.08 3.69 -22.86
N TYR A 132 6.07 2.88 -23.13
CA TYR A 132 5.88 2.21 -24.40
C TYR A 132 4.65 2.73 -25.12
N LEU A 133 4.76 2.90 -26.44
CA LEU A 133 3.65 3.24 -27.31
C LEU A 133 3.69 2.39 -28.57
N ILE A 134 2.58 2.35 -29.30
CA ILE A 134 2.54 1.73 -30.63
C ILE A 134 2.73 2.84 -31.66
N GLN A 135 3.74 2.69 -32.52
CA GLN A 135 4.06 3.56 -33.64
C GLN A 135 4.27 2.69 -34.88
N ASP A 136 3.52 2.96 -35.94
CA ASP A 136 3.59 2.21 -37.22
C ASP A 136 3.48 0.67 -37.09
N GLY A 137 2.81 0.19 -36.04
CA GLY A 137 2.62 -1.23 -35.75
C GLY A 137 3.66 -1.84 -34.81
N ASP A 138 4.72 -1.10 -34.47
CA ASP A 138 5.79 -1.54 -33.59
C ASP A 138 5.63 -0.96 -32.18
N LEU A 139 6.09 -1.71 -31.18
CA LEU A 139 6.17 -1.25 -29.79
C LEU A 139 7.47 -0.48 -29.59
N VAL A 140 7.35 0.83 -29.40
CA VAL A 140 8.48 1.76 -29.28
C VAL A 140 8.62 2.22 -27.83
N LEU A 141 9.84 2.18 -27.30
CA LEU A 141 10.22 2.78 -26.04
C LEU A 141 10.48 4.27 -26.24
N THR A 142 9.86 5.11 -25.42
CA THR A 142 10.08 6.56 -25.38
C THR A 142 10.90 6.96 -24.18
N ASP A 143 11.18 8.26 -24.08
CA ASP A 143 11.75 8.87 -22.89
C ASP A 143 10.93 8.58 -21.63
N THR A 144 11.66 8.37 -20.55
CA THR A 144 11.11 8.18 -19.21
C THR A 144 10.52 9.50 -18.72
N PRO A 145 9.22 9.54 -18.39
CA PRO A 145 8.61 10.76 -17.88
C PRO A 145 9.11 11.08 -16.46
N THR A 146 9.03 12.35 -16.09
CA THR A 146 9.01 12.75 -14.68
C THR A 146 7.58 12.66 -14.15
N LEU A 147 7.41 12.55 -12.83
CA LEU A 147 6.09 12.59 -12.21
C LEU A 147 5.91 13.94 -11.51
N VAL A 148 4.87 14.69 -11.90
CA VAL A 148 4.42 15.89 -11.19
C VAL A 148 3.07 15.57 -10.56
N ASP A 149 3.01 15.54 -9.22
CA ASP A 149 1.82 15.13 -8.46
C ASP A 149 1.23 13.77 -8.89
N GLY A 150 2.12 12.82 -9.26
CA GLY A 150 1.76 11.50 -9.75
C GLY A 150 1.28 11.46 -11.21
N VAL A 151 1.26 12.60 -11.91
CA VAL A 151 0.95 12.68 -13.34
C VAL A 151 2.25 12.62 -14.14
N PRO A 152 2.40 11.68 -15.10
CA PRO A 152 3.54 11.65 -16.00
C PRO A 152 3.66 12.94 -16.83
N THR A 153 4.86 13.50 -16.88
CA THR A 153 5.22 14.68 -17.67
C THR A 153 6.50 14.43 -18.45
N TRP A 154 6.55 14.87 -19.70
CA TRP A 154 7.71 14.75 -20.58
C TRP A 154 8.27 16.16 -20.82
N PRO A 155 9.35 16.55 -20.13
CA PRO A 155 9.91 17.90 -20.23
C PRO A 155 10.39 18.25 -21.65
N ASP A 156 10.99 17.26 -22.34
CA ASP A 156 11.65 17.46 -23.64
C ASP A 156 10.72 17.21 -24.84
N GLY A 157 9.45 16.87 -24.59
CA GLY A 157 8.42 16.78 -25.63
C GLY A 157 8.38 15.46 -26.43
N GLU A 158 9.29 14.52 -26.21
CA GLU A 158 9.29 13.20 -26.88
C GLU A 158 8.35 12.16 -26.23
N GLY A 159 7.27 12.64 -25.62
CA GLY A 159 6.24 11.80 -25.00
C GLY A 159 5.11 11.41 -25.95
N PRO A 160 4.18 10.55 -25.48
CA PRO A 160 2.92 10.29 -26.17
C PRO A 160 2.16 11.59 -26.48
N THR A 161 1.56 11.67 -27.66
CA THR A 161 0.71 12.80 -28.05
C THR A 161 -0.60 12.80 -27.27
N THR A 162 -1.25 13.96 -27.12
CA THR A 162 -2.52 14.05 -26.38
C THR A 162 -3.58 13.15 -27.01
N GLY A 163 -4.24 12.31 -26.19
CA GLY A 163 -5.20 11.30 -26.64
C GLY A 163 -4.58 9.98 -27.06
N GLN A 164 -3.24 9.88 -27.16
CA GLN A 164 -2.55 8.63 -27.48
C GLN A 164 -2.51 7.71 -26.27
N GLN A 165 -2.74 6.42 -26.52
CA GLN A 165 -2.60 5.37 -25.52
C GLN A 165 -1.12 5.01 -25.38
N TYR A 166 -0.65 4.86 -24.14
CA TYR A 166 0.71 4.46 -23.80
C TYR A 166 0.70 3.55 -22.59
N THR A 167 1.77 2.79 -22.39
CA THR A 167 1.97 1.96 -21.21
C THR A 167 3.16 2.50 -20.42
N ILE A 168 2.96 2.82 -19.14
CA ILE A 168 4.03 3.17 -18.22
C ILE A 168 4.42 1.95 -17.39
N MET A 169 5.73 1.72 -17.26
CA MET A 169 6.28 0.60 -16.52
C MET A 169 7.34 1.06 -15.53
N GLY A 170 7.51 0.28 -14.47
CA GLY A 170 8.48 0.58 -13.44
C GLY A 170 8.37 -0.35 -12.25
N ARG A 171 8.91 0.13 -11.13
CA ARG A 171 8.84 -0.53 -9.83
C ARG A 171 8.14 0.38 -8.83
N LYS A 172 7.21 -0.19 -8.06
CA LYS A 172 6.57 0.48 -6.92
C LYS A 172 6.92 -0.24 -5.62
N HIS A 173 6.89 0.46 -4.51
CA HIS A 173 6.88 -0.19 -3.20
C HIS A 173 5.54 -0.91 -3.01
N PRO A 174 5.53 -2.15 -2.51
CA PRO A 174 4.29 -2.87 -2.30
C PRO A 174 3.54 -2.26 -1.13
N GLU A 175 2.24 -2.11 -1.32
CA GLU A 175 1.38 -1.39 -0.41
C GLU A 175 0.23 -2.25 0.06
N TYR A 176 -0.10 -2.08 1.33
CA TYR A 176 -1.11 -2.88 1.99
C TYR A 176 -2.00 -1.99 2.84
N TYR A 177 -3.20 -2.46 3.13
CA TYR A 177 -4.05 -1.92 4.17
C TYR A 177 -4.28 -2.95 5.28
N VAL A 178 -4.55 -2.47 6.49
CA VAL A 178 -4.99 -3.34 7.57
C VAL A 178 -6.39 -3.86 7.23
N PHE A 179 -6.47 -5.12 6.81
CA PHE A 179 -7.73 -5.77 6.45
C PHE A 179 -8.53 -6.15 7.68
N GLN A 180 -7.82 -6.62 8.69
CA GLN A 180 -8.39 -6.99 9.96
C GLN A 180 -7.36 -6.73 11.05
N ASP A 181 -7.59 -5.69 11.84
CA ASP A 181 -6.99 -5.60 13.15
C ASP A 181 -7.85 -6.47 14.08
N PHE A 182 -7.26 -7.52 14.65
CA PHE A 182 -7.84 -8.14 15.82
C PHE A 182 -7.19 -7.47 17.01
N PRO A 183 -7.78 -6.39 17.58
CA PRO A 183 -7.30 -5.86 18.84
C PRO A 183 -7.44 -6.96 19.87
N GLN A 184 -6.36 -7.70 20.09
CA GLN A 184 -6.23 -8.55 21.24
C GLN A 184 -5.76 -7.62 22.35
N ASP A 185 -6.67 -6.76 22.82
CA ASP A 185 -6.57 -6.15 24.14
C ASP A 185 -6.74 -7.27 25.16
N ARG A 186 -5.69 -8.08 25.25
CA ARG A 186 -5.55 -9.08 26.28
C ARG A 186 -4.55 -8.47 27.23
N ALA A 187 -4.99 -8.19 28.45
CA ALA A 187 -4.15 -7.77 29.58
C ALA A 187 -3.14 -8.85 30.03
N HIS A 188 -2.59 -9.60 29.07
CA HIS A 188 -1.50 -10.52 29.25
C HIS A 188 -0.30 -9.75 29.82
N HIS A 189 0.39 -10.35 30.79
CA HIS A 189 1.53 -9.74 31.47
C HIS A 189 1.22 -8.39 32.14
N HIS A 190 0.02 -8.24 32.72
CA HIS A 190 -0.38 -7.08 33.53
C HIS A 190 -0.46 -5.77 32.74
N GLY A 191 -0.94 -5.83 31.49
CA GLY A 191 -1.16 -4.63 30.66
C GLY A 191 0.11 -4.03 30.07
N ARG A 192 1.18 -4.83 29.93
CA ARG A 192 2.37 -4.40 29.17
C ARG A 192 2.09 -4.50 27.68
N ASP A 193 2.46 -3.45 26.95
CA ASP A 193 2.42 -3.43 25.50
C ASP A 193 3.42 -4.44 24.94
N LEU A 194 2.90 -5.61 24.60
CA LEU A 194 3.63 -6.65 23.89
C LEU A 194 3.50 -6.45 22.39
N PRO A 195 4.48 -6.92 21.60
CA PRO A 195 4.36 -6.91 20.17
C PRO A 195 3.05 -7.56 19.73
N ARG A 196 2.36 -6.89 18.81
CA ARG A 196 1.04 -7.32 18.33
C ARG A 196 1.11 -7.78 16.89
N ARG A 197 0.20 -8.65 16.49
CA ARG A 197 0.16 -9.22 15.14
C ARG A 197 -1.03 -8.64 14.38
N VAL A 198 -0.78 -8.20 13.16
CA VAL A 198 -1.79 -7.58 12.29
C VAL A 198 -1.72 -8.23 10.91
N VAL A 199 -2.89 -8.40 10.28
CA VAL A 199 -2.96 -8.89 8.91
C VAL A 199 -3.20 -7.75 7.96
N LEU A 200 -2.35 -7.68 6.95
CA LEU A 200 -2.40 -6.71 5.89
C LEU A 200 -2.81 -7.39 4.59
N ARG A 201 -3.60 -6.69 3.77
CA ARG A 201 -4.02 -7.09 2.43
C ARG A 201 -3.53 -6.08 1.41
N LYS A 202 -3.16 -6.53 0.21
CA LYS A 202 -2.70 -5.62 -0.86
C LYS A 202 -3.71 -4.50 -1.11
N ILE A 203 -3.20 -3.26 -1.24
CA ILE A 203 -4.05 -2.07 -1.46
C ILE A 203 -4.86 -2.16 -2.76
N ASP A 204 -4.33 -2.84 -3.78
CA ASP A 204 -4.97 -3.00 -5.09
C ASP A 204 -6.31 -3.79 -4.98
N LEU A 205 -6.52 -4.52 -3.89
CA LEU A 205 -7.75 -5.24 -3.56
C LEU A 205 -8.80 -4.34 -2.86
N LEU A 206 -8.40 -3.16 -2.38
CA LEU A 206 -9.29 -2.17 -1.75
C LEU A 206 -10.03 -1.35 -2.81
N GLY A 207 -11.00 -1.99 -3.47
CA GLY A 207 -11.77 -1.37 -4.56
C GLY A 207 -10.87 -1.10 -5.76
N ARG A 208 -10.97 -1.95 -6.79
CA ARG A 208 -10.13 -1.98 -8.00
C ARG A 208 -9.57 -0.59 -8.33
N GLU A 209 -8.24 -0.47 -8.41
CA GLU A 209 -7.62 0.68 -9.05
C GLU A 209 -8.22 0.76 -10.46
N ALA A 210 -9.10 1.74 -10.69
CA ALA A 210 -9.58 2.03 -12.02
C ALA A 210 -8.35 2.44 -12.82
N ALA A 211 -7.89 1.52 -13.68
CA ALA A 211 -7.00 1.81 -14.78
C ALA A 211 -7.61 2.89 -15.67
#